data_AF-A0A183FRX2-F1
#
_entry.id   AF-A0A183FRX2-F1
#
_cell.length_a   1.000
_cell.length_b   1.000
_cell.length_c   1.000
_cell.angle_alpha   90.00
_cell.angle_beta   90.00
_cell.angle_gamma   90.00
#
_symmetry.space_group_name_H-M   'P 1'
#
loop_
_entity.id
_entity.type
_entity.pdbx_description
1 polymer ?
#
loop_
_entity_poly.entity_id
_entity_poly.type
_entity_poly.pdbx_seq_one_letter_code
_entity_poly.pdbx_strand_id
1 'polypeptide(L)'
;LKKKLEDRDVALTDIRLDALDKAREVDILRETVNRLKHENKQLKSDMSRLLAGRGSRASSQASIPMLGDEDPVYDAPPTSSSGSYSSKRKCRKNGSSGCNSVKVTVNVDLRGTISNAICPDNEIIIGFLAIPGKEVTWEELDQQIFTLFEAYIARIDPDHHLGLHCTESVIGYQMGAAQHAVDSLVLECLFPRTMLEQLLKFLLSHRRLVLSGATGIGKSNLARQLAAYLSVRIGLDRNGVVDVKIPEDTCDKGIVKVEKQLEGLLRSTEPSVVLIDNIPRHRIAFVSSVFSSVELSLDG
;
A
#
# COMPACT_ATOMS: atom_id res chain seq x y z
N LEU A 1 3.92 34.20 -61.74
CA LEU A 1 3.35 32.91 -62.20
C LEU A 1 4.35 31.77 -62.04
N LYS A 2 5.56 31.85 -62.61
CA LYS A 2 6.61 30.81 -62.51
C LYS A 2 7.03 30.45 -61.08
N LYS A 3 7.37 31.45 -60.25
CA LYS A 3 7.71 31.26 -58.82
C LYS A 3 6.60 30.59 -58.00
N LYS A 4 5.33 30.95 -58.27
CA LYS A 4 4.16 30.35 -57.60
C LYS A 4 3.91 28.90 -58.02
N LEU A 5 4.42 28.51 -59.19
CA LEU A 5 4.42 27.12 -59.65
C LEU A 5 5.53 26.34 -58.92
N GLU A 6 6.74 26.89 -58.87
CA GLU A 6 7.89 26.29 -58.17
C GLU A 6 7.58 26.08 -56.67
N ASP A 7 7.01 27.08 -55.98
CA ASP A 7 6.62 26.96 -54.56
C ASP A 7 5.56 25.87 -54.34
N ARG A 8 4.68 25.64 -55.33
CA ARG A 8 3.66 24.57 -55.25
C ARG A 8 4.23 23.20 -55.53
N ASP A 9 5.19 23.09 -56.46
CA ASP A 9 5.87 21.83 -56.74
C ASP A 9 6.70 21.38 -55.52
N VAL A 10 7.37 22.31 -54.83
CA VAL A 10 8.09 22.03 -53.57
C VAL A 10 7.13 21.53 -52.47
N ALA A 11 5.99 22.22 -52.27
CA ALA A 11 5.01 21.80 -51.27
C ALA A 11 4.41 20.41 -51.59
N LEU A 12 4.20 20.08 -52.87
CA LEU A 12 3.73 18.76 -53.28
C LEU A 12 4.78 17.67 -53.04
N THR A 13 6.06 17.98 -53.24
CA THR A 13 7.14 17.03 -52.92
C THR A 13 7.24 16.77 -51.42
N ASP A 14 7.09 17.80 -50.58
CA ASP A 14 7.14 17.65 -49.12
C ASP A 14 5.98 16.80 -48.60
N ILE A 15 4.76 17.03 -49.08
CA ILE A 15 3.59 16.21 -48.73
C ILE A 15 3.79 14.76 -49.15
N ARG A 16 4.40 14.53 -50.32
CA ARG A 16 4.68 13.18 -50.81
C ARG A 16 5.72 12.46 -49.96
N LEU A 17 6.75 13.17 -49.49
CA LEU A 17 7.76 12.63 -48.58
C LEU A 17 7.15 12.28 -47.21
N ASP A 18 6.38 13.20 -46.62
CA ASP A 18 5.68 12.96 -45.33
C ASP A 18 4.70 11.77 -45.42
N ALA A 19 3.99 11.63 -46.54
CA ALA A 19 3.11 10.47 -46.78
C ALA A 19 3.89 9.14 -46.87
N LEU A 20 5.08 9.15 -47.47
CA LEU A 20 5.94 7.96 -47.55
C LEU A 20 6.53 7.59 -46.19
N ASP A 21 6.96 8.57 -45.39
CA ASP A 21 7.49 8.34 -44.04
C ASP A 21 6.39 7.80 -43.11
N LYS A 22 5.18 8.37 -43.16
CA LYS A 22 4.02 7.86 -42.40
C LYS A 22 3.63 6.46 -42.82
N ALA A 23 3.68 6.13 -44.11
CA ALA A 23 3.42 4.77 -44.58
C ALA A 23 4.43 3.78 -44.00
N ARG A 24 5.72 4.16 -43.98
CA ARG A 24 6.79 3.34 -43.38
C ARG A 24 6.61 3.16 -41.87
N GLU A 25 6.23 4.21 -41.15
CA GLU A 25 5.95 4.14 -39.71
C GLU A 25 4.81 3.15 -39.42
N VAL A 26 3.73 3.20 -40.21
CA VAL A 26 2.60 2.25 -40.10
C VAL A 26 3.05 0.81 -40.34
N ASP A 27 3.93 0.57 -41.31
CA ASP A 27 4.45 -0.77 -41.58
C ASP A 27 5.30 -1.30 -40.41
N ILE A 28 6.16 -0.48 -39.83
CA ILE A 28 6.95 -0.83 -38.63
C ILE A 28 6.04 -1.14 -37.44
N LEU A 29 4.99 -0.35 -37.24
CA LEU A 29 4.01 -0.59 -36.18
C LEU A 29 3.25 -1.90 -36.41
N ARG A 30 2.83 -2.18 -37.65
CA ARG A 30 2.18 -3.45 -38.01
C ARG A 30 3.08 -4.65 -37.75
N GLU A 31 4.35 -4.58 -38.12
CA GLU A 31 5.32 -5.63 -37.86
C GLU A 31 5.53 -5.86 -36.36
N THR A 32 5.65 -4.77 -35.59
CA THR A 32 5.79 -4.83 -34.13
C THR A 32 4.57 -5.46 -33.46
N VAL A 33 3.36 -5.07 -33.89
CA VAL A 33 2.10 -5.66 -33.40
C VAL A 33 2.02 -7.14 -33.75
N ASN A 34 2.43 -7.54 -34.96
CA ASN A 34 2.44 -8.95 -35.36
C ASN A 34 3.42 -9.78 -34.52
N ARG A 35 4.62 -9.24 -34.23
CA ARG A 35 5.61 -9.87 -33.33
C ARG A 35 5.04 -10.05 -31.92
N LEU A 36 4.52 -8.97 -31.32
CA LEU A 36 3.92 -9.03 -29.98
C LEU A 36 2.73 -9.99 -29.92
N LYS A 37 1.92 -10.06 -30.98
CA LYS A 37 0.81 -11.01 -31.09
C LYS A 37 1.29 -12.46 -31.10
N HIS A 38 2.43 -12.74 -31.73
CA HIS A 38 3.03 -14.07 -31.75
C HIS A 38 3.58 -14.45 -30.37
N GLU A 39 4.34 -13.54 -29.74
CA GLU A 39 4.87 -13.74 -28.38
C GLU A 39 3.75 -13.95 -27.35
N ASN A 40 2.68 -13.16 -27.43
CA ASN A 40 1.53 -13.29 -26.52
C ASN A 40 0.78 -14.62 -26.73
N LYS A 41 0.69 -15.10 -27.98
CA LYS A 41 0.14 -16.43 -28.27
C LYS A 41 1.03 -17.55 -27.69
N GLN A 42 2.35 -17.39 -27.76
CA GLN A 42 3.31 -18.34 -27.20
C GLN A 42 3.24 -18.37 -25.67
N LEU A 43 3.29 -17.21 -25.01
CA LEU A 43 3.15 -17.07 -23.56
C LEU A 43 1.82 -17.66 -23.06
N LYS A 44 0.71 -17.46 -23.80
CA LYS A 44 -0.58 -18.09 -23.47
C LYS A 44 -0.51 -19.61 -23.56
N SER A 45 0.12 -20.15 -24.61
CA SER A 45 0.32 -21.59 -24.74
C SER A 45 1.16 -22.17 -23.59
N ASP A 46 2.22 -21.48 -23.20
CA ASP A 46 3.10 -21.91 -22.10
C ASP A 46 2.38 -21.85 -20.74
N MET A 47 1.62 -20.78 -20.48
CA MET A 47 0.77 -20.69 -19.31
C MET A 47 -0.27 -21.82 -19.27
N SER A 48 -0.92 -22.12 -20.41
CA SER A 48 -1.86 -23.24 -20.50
C SER A 48 -1.18 -24.59 -20.26
N ARG A 49 0.05 -24.80 -20.71
CA ARG A 49 0.83 -26.03 -20.43
C ARG A 49 1.17 -26.17 -18.94
N LEU A 50 1.62 -25.09 -18.31
CA LEU A 50 1.93 -25.08 -16.87
C LEU A 50 0.68 -25.31 -16.01
N LEU A 51 -0.45 -24.74 -16.41
CA LEU A 51 -1.74 -24.94 -15.72
C LEU A 51 -2.32 -26.35 -15.99
N ALA A 52 -2.19 -26.88 -17.20
CA ALA A 52 -2.63 -28.24 -17.54
C ALA A 52 -1.76 -29.32 -16.86
N GLY A 53 -0.48 -29.03 -16.58
CA GLY A 53 0.41 -29.91 -15.83
C GLY A 53 0.14 -29.99 -14.33
N ARG A 54 -0.79 -29.20 -13.79
CA ARG A 54 -1.09 -29.12 -12.35
C ARG A 54 -2.22 -30.04 -11.88
N GLY A 55 -2.62 -30.99 -12.72
CA GLY A 55 -3.65 -31.98 -12.42
C GLY A 55 -3.11 -33.37 -12.06
N SER A 56 -2.16 -33.50 -11.12
CA SER A 56 -1.85 -34.80 -10.49
C SER A 56 -1.07 -34.63 -9.17
N ARG A 57 -1.79 -34.87 -8.07
CA ARG A 57 -1.43 -35.60 -6.83
C ARG A 57 -0.01 -35.42 -6.25
N ALA A 58 0.02 -34.89 -5.03
CA ALA A 58 0.89 -35.26 -3.90
C ALA A 58 2.30 -35.85 -4.15
N SER A 59 3.28 -35.19 -3.50
CA SER A 59 4.43 -35.77 -2.79
C SER A 59 5.83 -35.68 -3.42
N SER A 60 6.74 -35.17 -2.57
CA SER A 60 8.15 -35.57 -2.39
C SER A 60 9.26 -34.97 -3.26
N GLN A 61 10.10 -34.19 -2.56
CA GLN A 61 11.55 -34.32 -2.37
C GLN A 61 12.51 -34.67 -3.53
N ALA A 62 13.71 -34.08 -3.39
CA ALA A 62 14.98 -34.29 -4.10
C ALA A 62 15.05 -33.59 -5.47
N SER A 63 15.96 -32.63 -5.67
CA SER A 63 17.39 -32.94 -5.73
C SER A 63 18.23 -31.67 -5.94
N ILE A 64 19.19 -31.40 -5.04
CA ILE A 64 20.50 -30.81 -5.40
C ILE A 64 21.57 -31.49 -4.51
N PRO A 65 22.75 -31.88 -5.04
CA PRO A 65 23.68 -32.80 -4.38
C PRO A 65 24.64 -32.11 -3.40
N MET A 66 25.04 -32.87 -2.39
CA MET A 66 26.15 -32.62 -1.47
C MET A 66 27.50 -32.61 -2.20
N LEU A 67 28.31 -31.58 -1.97
CA LEU A 67 29.76 -31.62 -2.11
C LEU A 67 30.39 -30.96 -0.87
N GLY A 68 31.03 -31.82 -0.07
CA GLY A 68 32.31 -31.66 0.61
C GLY A 68 32.72 -30.32 1.24
N ASP A 69 32.88 -30.41 2.56
CA ASP A 69 34.13 -30.21 3.31
C ASP A 69 34.42 -28.85 3.97
N GLU A 70 35.04 -28.98 5.14
CA GLU A 70 35.76 -28.00 5.96
C GLU A 70 34.93 -27.10 6.93
N ASP A 71 34.83 -27.55 8.18
CA ASP A 71 34.82 -26.64 9.34
C ASP A 71 36.16 -25.88 9.43
N PRO A 72 36.17 -24.62 9.92
CA PRO A 72 36.85 -24.45 11.20
C PRO A 72 36.14 -23.50 12.18
N VAL A 73 36.03 -24.01 13.41
CA VAL A 73 36.11 -23.35 14.71
C VAL A 73 36.63 -21.91 14.68
N TYR A 74 35.89 -20.95 15.25
CA TYR A 74 36.44 -19.94 16.16
C TYR A 74 35.35 -19.37 17.09
N ASP A 75 35.70 -19.37 18.38
CA ASP A 75 34.96 -18.88 19.53
C ASP A 75 34.53 -17.40 19.44
N ALA A 76 33.37 -17.09 20.04
CA ALA A 76 33.02 -15.73 20.46
C ALA A 76 32.73 -15.71 21.98
N PRO A 77 33.34 -14.79 22.76
CA PRO A 77 33.17 -14.72 24.21
C PRO A 77 31.91 -13.92 24.63
N PRO A 78 31.45 -14.03 25.90
CA PRO A 78 30.21 -13.42 26.36
C PRO A 78 30.43 -12.10 27.11
N THR A 79 29.52 -11.12 26.93
CA THR A 79 29.09 -10.03 27.85
C THR A 79 28.21 -9.09 27.01
N SER A 80 27.11 -8.46 27.42
CA SER A 80 26.44 -8.29 28.71
C SER A 80 25.06 -7.64 28.44
N SER A 81 24.07 -7.98 29.29
CA SER A 81 22.91 -7.17 29.70
C SER A 81 21.98 -6.55 28.63
N SER A 82 20.81 -7.17 28.45
CA SER A 82 19.52 -6.51 28.79
C SER A 82 18.42 -7.57 28.81
N GLY A 83 17.79 -7.74 29.98
CA GLY A 83 16.83 -8.80 30.24
C GLY A 83 15.49 -8.55 29.54
N SER A 84 15.19 -9.35 28.52
CA SER A 84 13.81 -9.55 28.09
C SER A 84 13.24 -10.75 28.84
N TYR A 85 12.22 -10.48 29.66
CA TYR A 85 11.39 -11.43 30.37
C TYR A 85 10.65 -12.35 29.38
N SER A 86 11.34 -13.36 28.85
CA SER A 86 10.69 -14.44 28.11
C SER A 86 9.89 -15.29 29.11
N SER A 87 8.60 -15.02 29.23
CA SER A 87 7.65 -15.94 29.87
C SER A 87 7.53 -17.20 29.03
N LYS A 88 8.48 -18.12 29.19
CA LYS A 88 8.38 -19.53 28.76
C LYS A 88 7.26 -20.19 29.57
N ARG A 89 6.01 -20.05 29.12
CA ARG A 89 4.95 -20.99 29.50
C ARG A 89 5.02 -22.19 28.56
N LYS A 90 5.23 -23.36 29.17
CA LYS A 90 5.32 -24.69 28.55
C LYS A 90 4.20 -24.91 27.52
N CYS A 91 4.52 -24.84 26.22
CA CYS A 91 3.76 -25.57 25.22
C CYS A 91 4.13 -27.05 25.37
N ARG A 92 3.19 -27.85 25.87
CA ARG A 92 3.25 -29.31 25.83
C ARG A 92 3.52 -29.74 24.39
N LYS A 93 4.60 -30.49 24.19
CA LYS A 93 4.89 -31.16 22.93
C LYS A 93 3.78 -32.17 22.64
N ASN A 94 2.89 -31.84 21.73
CA ASN A 94 2.24 -32.81 20.85
C ASN A 94 2.38 -32.29 19.42
N GLY A 95 2.75 -33.20 18.52
CA GLY A 95 3.35 -32.89 17.23
C GLY A 95 2.51 -32.03 16.29
N SER A 96 3.23 -31.34 15.41
CA SER A 96 2.74 -30.67 14.20
C SER A 96 1.61 -29.66 14.39
N SER A 97 1.97 -28.41 14.64
CA SER A 97 1.08 -27.29 14.33
C SER A 97 1.90 -26.13 13.77
N GLY A 98 1.73 -25.88 12.46
CA GLY A 98 1.96 -24.55 11.92
C GLY A 98 1.22 -23.54 12.78
N CYS A 99 1.81 -22.37 12.96
CA CYS A 99 1.29 -21.30 13.81
C CYS A 99 -0.05 -20.76 13.29
N ASN A 100 -1.15 -21.47 13.55
CA ASN A 100 -2.52 -21.06 13.22
C ASN A 100 -3.12 -20.24 14.37
N SER A 101 -2.42 -19.19 14.82
CA SER A 101 -2.89 -18.32 15.89
C SER A 101 -2.91 -16.85 15.47
N VAL A 102 -4.04 -16.17 15.69
CA VAL A 102 -4.26 -14.74 15.48
C VAL A 102 -3.77 -13.95 16.69
N LYS A 103 -2.95 -12.91 16.45
CA LYS A 103 -2.55 -11.95 17.49
C LYS A 103 -3.75 -11.07 17.86
N VAL A 104 -4.09 -10.97 19.14
CA VAL A 104 -5.16 -10.10 19.64
C VAL A 104 -4.53 -8.88 20.32
N THR A 105 -4.91 -7.70 19.85
CA THR A 105 -4.46 -6.40 20.35
C THR A 105 -5.64 -5.55 20.81
N VAL A 106 -5.45 -4.77 21.86
CA VAL A 106 -6.43 -3.83 22.39
C VAL A 106 -5.95 -2.40 22.11
N ASN A 107 -6.90 -1.54 21.71
CA ASN A 107 -6.71 -0.10 21.59
C ASN A 107 -7.68 0.59 22.58
N VAL A 108 -7.20 1.62 23.27
CA VAL A 108 -8.00 2.37 24.24
C VAL A 108 -8.59 3.58 23.53
N ASP A 109 -9.90 3.56 23.27
CA ASP A 109 -10.63 4.72 22.77
C ASP A 109 -11.48 5.36 23.88
N LEU A 110 -11.29 6.66 24.09
CA LEU A 110 -12.08 7.45 25.04
C LEU A 110 -13.36 8.00 24.40
N ARG A 111 -13.52 7.89 23.07
CA ARG A 111 -14.69 8.39 22.32
C ARG A 111 -15.82 7.37 22.21
N GLY A 112 -15.59 6.12 22.65
CA GLY A 112 -16.58 5.05 22.64
C GLY A 112 -16.94 4.54 21.24
N THR A 113 -16.08 4.77 20.25
CA THR A 113 -16.34 4.37 18.86
C THR A 113 -15.29 3.41 18.36
N ILE A 114 -15.72 2.34 17.69
CA ILE A 114 -14.80 1.47 16.97
C ILE A 114 -14.25 2.28 15.78
N SER A 115 -13.10 2.90 15.99
CA SER A 115 -12.41 3.65 14.96
C SER A 115 -11.86 2.67 13.93
N ASN A 116 -12.15 2.89 12.65
CA ASN A 116 -11.52 2.20 11.52
C ASN A 116 -10.03 2.56 11.37
N ALA A 117 -9.40 3.11 12.41
CA ALA A 117 -8.05 3.63 12.43
C ALA A 117 -7.36 3.04 13.65
N ILE A 118 -6.68 1.91 13.46
CA ILE A 118 -5.80 1.38 14.50
C ILE A 118 -4.44 2.06 14.31
N CYS A 119 -4.11 2.96 15.25
CA CYS A 119 -2.75 3.50 15.35
C CYS A 119 -1.83 2.33 15.75
N PRO A 120 -0.83 1.98 14.92
CA PRO A 120 0.00 0.80 15.16
C PRO A 120 0.86 0.97 16.42
N ASP A 121 1.12 2.23 16.79
CA ASP A 121 2.01 2.61 17.89
C ASP A 121 1.34 2.47 19.28
N ASN A 122 0.00 2.31 19.33
CA ASN A 122 -0.78 2.12 20.57
C ASN A 122 -1.39 0.72 20.69
N GLU A 123 -0.94 -0.26 19.89
CA GLU A 123 -1.44 -1.63 19.96
C GLU A 123 -0.89 -2.38 21.19
N ILE A 124 -1.73 -2.60 22.19
CA ILE A 124 -1.37 -3.42 23.36
C ILE A 124 -1.71 -4.88 23.08
N ILE A 125 -0.72 -5.76 23.01
CA ILE A 125 -0.93 -7.19 22.77
C ILE A 125 -1.42 -7.86 24.06
N ILE A 126 -2.65 -8.38 24.03
CA ILE A 126 -3.24 -9.10 25.18
C ILE A 126 -3.07 -10.62 25.08
N GLY A 127 -2.89 -11.15 23.87
CA GLY A 127 -2.54 -12.56 23.67
C GLY A 127 -2.75 -13.07 22.24
N PHE A 128 -2.91 -14.39 22.11
CA PHE A 128 -3.07 -15.08 20.84
C PHE A 128 -4.28 -16.01 20.90
N LEU A 129 -5.12 -15.94 19.88
CA LEU A 129 -6.27 -16.83 19.69
C LEU A 129 -5.94 -17.87 18.62
N ALA A 130 -6.47 -19.09 18.69
CA ALA A 130 -6.45 -19.97 17.53
C ALA A 130 -7.29 -19.35 16.40
N ILE A 131 -6.88 -19.52 15.13
CA ILE A 131 -7.71 -19.06 14.00
C ILE A 131 -9.07 -19.77 14.11
N PRO A 132 -10.19 -19.02 14.21
CA PRO A 132 -11.50 -19.63 14.30
C PRO A 132 -11.72 -20.48 13.04
N GLY A 133 -12.03 -21.76 13.25
CA GLY A 133 -12.36 -22.67 12.16
C GLY A 133 -13.65 -22.23 11.46
N LYS A 134 -13.96 -22.85 10.30
CA LYS A 134 -15.15 -22.53 9.49
C LYS A 134 -16.48 -22.66 10.25
N GLU A 135 -16.49 -23.37 11.38
CA GLU A 135 -17.68 -23.69 12.19
C GLU A 135 -17.81 -22.85 13.47
N VAL A 136 -16.86 -21.94 13.78
CA VAL A 136 -16.92 -21.15 15.00
C VAL A 136 -18.02 -20.09 14.90
N THR A 137 -18.92 -20.07 15.87
CA THR A 137 -19.97 -19.04 15.96
C THR A 137 -19.41 -17.74 16.54
N TRP A 138 -20.08 -16.62 16.28
CA TRP A 138 -19.68 -15.33 16.87
C TRP A 138 -19.73 -15.38 18.41
N GLU A 139 -20.66 -16.10 19.01
CA GLU A 139 -20.77 -16.28 20.47
C GLU A 139 -19.54 -16.99 21.07
N GLU A 140 -19.05 -18.05 20.40
CA GLU A 140 -17.84 -18.75 20.82
C GLU A 140 -16.58 -17.89 20.70
N LEU A 141 -16.56 -17.01 19.70
CA LEU A 141 -15.48 -16.04 19.52
C LEU A 141 -15.53 -14.94 20.59
N ASP A 142 -16.71 -14.41 20.89
CA ASP A 142 -16.92 -13.42 21.95
C ASP A 142 -16.43 -13.96 23.29
N GLN A 143 -16.82 -15.19 23.64
CA GLN A 143 -16.41 -15.84 24.88
C GLN A 143 -14.89 -16.03 24.95
N GLN A 144 -14.26 -16.38 23.82
CA GLN A 144 -12.81 -16.48 23.70
C GLN A 144 -12.11 -15.13 23.91
N ILE A 145 -12.64 -14.05 23.32
CA ILE A 145 -12.10 -12.69 23.46
C ILE A 145 -12.26 -12.20 24.91
N PHE A 146 -13.43 -12.39 25.52
CA PHE A 146 -13.69 -12.00 26.91
C PHE A 146 -12.78 -12.73 27.89
N THR A 147 -12.62 -14.05 27.71
CA THR A 147 -11.70 -14.86 28.53
C THR A 147 -10.26 -14.35 28.40
N LEU A 148 -9.83 -13.98 27.19
CA LEU A 148 -8.50 -13.45 26.95
C LEU A 148 -8.30 -12.07 27.60
N PHE A 149 -9.31 -11.20 27.50
CA PHE A 149 -9.31 -9.88 28.11
C PHE A 149 -9.26 -9.96 29.64
N GLU A 150 -10.11 -10.78 30.26
CA GLU A 150 -10.10 -10.98 31.73
C GLU A 150 -8.77 -11.56 32.21
N ALA A 151 -8.22 -12.55 31.50
CA ALA A 151 -6.92 -13.12 31.82
C ALA A 151 -5.77 -12.10 31.70
N TYR A 152 -5.94 -11.04 30.91
CA TYR A 152 -5.02 -9.92 30.80
C TYR A 152 -5.22 -8.91 31.93
N ILE A 153 -6.46 -8.47 32.19
CA ILE A 153 -6.80 -7.54 33.27
C ILE A 153 -6.42 -8.12 34.63
N ALA A 154 -6.65 -9.41 34.89
CA ALA A 154 -6.24 -10.06 36.13
C ALA A 154 -4.73 -10.02 36.41
N ARG A 155 -3.89 -9.76 35.38
CA ARG A 155 -2.44 -9.56 35.54
C ARG A 155 -2.05 -8.11 35.78
N ILE A 156 -2.87 -7.16 35.32
CA ILE A 156 -2.61 -5.73 35.43
C ILE A 156 -3.25 -5.14 36.67
N ASP A 157 -4.49 -5.53 36.95
CA ASP A 157 -5.31 -5.05 38.05
C ASP A 157 -6.09 -6.22 38.68
N PRO A 158 -5.44 -6.97 39.59
CA PRO A 158 -6.06 -8.11 40.28
C PRO A 158 -7.24 -7.70 41.17
N ASP A 159 -7.24 -6.46 41.66
CA ASP A 159 -8.22 -5.93 42.60
C ASP A 159 -9.37 -5.17 41.90
N HIS A 160 -9.35 -5.09 40.56
CA HIS A 160 -10.36 -4.44 39.73
C HIS A 160 -10.63 -2.96 40.07
N HIS A 161 -9.63 -2.22 40.54
CA HIS A 161 -9.75 -0.78 40.82
C HIS A 161 -10.05 0.07 39.57
N LEU A 162 -9.72 -0.42 38.38
CA LEU A 162 -9.99 0.25 37.11
C LEU A 162 -11.45 0.09 36.66
N GLY A 163 -12.23 -0.80 37.29
CA GLY A 163 -13.63 -1.06 36.92
C GLY A 163 -13.78 -1.63 35.50
N LEU A 164 -12.72 -2.23 34.94
CA LEU A 164 -12.74 -2.77 33.59
C LEU A 164 -13.34 -4.18 33.59
N HIS A 165 -14.49 -4.33 32.92
CA HIS A 165 -15.20 -5.59 32.77
C HIS A 165 -15.37 -5.94 31.29
N CYS A 166 -15.29 -7.22 30.95
CA CYS A 166 -15.37 -7.67 29.55
C CYS A 166 -16.70 -7.28 28.87
N THR A 167 -17.80 -7.25 29.61
CA THR A 167 -19.15 -6.94 29.08
C THR A 167 -19.41 -5.46 28.84
N GLU A 168 -18.70 -4.57 29.54
CA GLU A 168 -18.92 -3.12 29.49
C GLU A 168 -17.76 -2.37 28.81
N SER A 169 -16.54 -2.89 28.95
CA SER A 169 -15.33 -2.27 28.41
C SER A 169 -15.00 -2.72 26.98
N VAL A 170 -15.47 -3.89 26.56
CA VAL A 170 -15.27 -4.37 25.18
C VAL A 170 -16.42 -3.90 24.31
N ILE A 171 -16.20 -2.84 23.54
CA ILE A 171 -17.20 -2.25 22.64
C ILE A 171 -17.41 -3.11 21.38
N GLY A 172 -16.38 -3.83 20.96
CA GLY A 172 -16.40 -4.74 19.82
C GLY A 172 -14.99 -5.07 19.34
N TYR A 173 -14.90 -5.89 18.29
CA TYR A 173 -13.64 -6.28 17.68
C TYR A 173 -13.74 -6.29 16.16
N GLN A 174 -12.59 -6.19 15.51
CA GLN A 174 -12.49 -6.24 14.06
C GLN A 174 -11.59 -7.39 13.65
N MET A 175 -12.10 -8.26 12.78
CA MET A 175 -11.37 -9.42 12.27
C MET A 175 -11.18 -9.31 10.76
N GLY A 176 -9.93 -9.36 10.31
CA GLY A 176 -9.57 -9.28 8.89
C GLY A 176 -8.06 -9.21 8.72
N ALA A 177 -7.57 -9.33 7.48
CA ALA A 177 -6.20 -8.92 7.16
C ALA A 177 -6.07 -7.48 7.64
N ALA A 178 -5.21 -7.24 8.63
CA ALA A 178 -5.14 -6.00 9.38
C ALA A 178 -5.39 -4.80 8.46
N GLN A 179 -6.59 -4.20 8.55
CA GLN A 179 -7.10 -3.24 7.55
C GLN A 179 -6.24 -1.97 7.45
N HIS A 180 -5.18 -1.89 8.25
CA HIS A 180 -4.29 -0.75 8.42
C HIS A 180 -2.82 -1.18 8.44
N ALA A 181 -2.52 -2.43 8.05
CA ALA A 181 -1.16 -2.88 7.83
C ALA A 181 -0.73 -2.62 6.40
N VAL A 182 0.59 -2.43 6.21
CA VAL A 182 1.20 -2.35 4.88
C VAL A 182 0.82 -3.57 4.03
N ASP A 183 0.50 -4.70 4.65
CA ASP A 183 0.05 -5.91 3.95
C ASP A 183 -1.26 -5.69 3.16
N SER A 184 -2.20 -4.87 3.64
CA SER A 184 -3.39 -4.50 2.85
C SER A 184 -2.99 -3.67 1.62
N LEU A 185 -2.07 -2.73 1.78
CA LEU A 185 -1.53 -1.93 0.67
C LEU A 185 -0.81 -2.79 -0.36
N VAL A 186 -0.07 -3.82 0.07
CA VAL A 186 0.62 -4.76 -0.81
C VAL A 186 -0.39 -5.53 -1.66
N LEU A 187 -1.48 -6.00 -1.06
CA LEU A 187 -2.51 -6.76 -1.76
C LEU A 187 -3.30 -5.89 -2.75
N GLU A 188 -3.65 -4.67 -2.36
CA GLU A 188 -4.46 -3.78 -3.20
C GLU A 188 -3.64 -3.12 -4.32
N CYS A 189 -2.42 -2.67 -4.01
CA CYS A 189 -1.58 -1.97 -4.98
C CYS A 189 -0.75 -2.94 -5.83
N LEU A 190 -0.57 -4.20 -5.40
CA LEU A 190 0.30 -5.20 -6.02
C LEU A 190 1.77 -4.75 -6.16
N PHE A 191 2.21 -3.87 -5.26
CA PHE A 191 3.61 -3.42 -5.19
C PHE A 191 4.38 -4.15 -4.09
N PRO A 192 5.71 -4.33 -4.24
CA PRO A 192 6.54 -4.94 -3.20
C PRO A 192 6.45 -4.18 -1.88
N ARG A 193 6.31 -4.93 -0.78
CA ARG A 193 6.22 -4.38 0.58
C ARG A 193 7.34 -3.40 0.93
N THR A 194 8.57 -3.75 0.58
CA THR A 194 9.75 -2.90 0.83
C THR A 194 9.63 -1.52 0.18
N MET A 195 9.06 -1.45 -1.03
CA MET A 195 8.85 -0.18 -1.73
C MET A 195 7.75 0.65 -1.05
N LEU A 196 6.64 0.02 -0.66
CA LEU A 196 5.56 0.69 0.07
C LEU A 196 6.00 1.23 1.43
N GLU A 197 6.79 0.45 2.19
CA GLU A 197 7.36 0.89 3.47
C GLU A 197 8.30 2.10 3.28
N GLN A 198 9.13 2.10 2.24
CA GLN A 198 9.97 3.24 1.91
C GLN A 198 9.14 4.48 1.55
N LEU A 199 8.13 4.34 0.68
CA LEU A 199 7.25 5.45 0.30
C LEU A 199 6.52 6.03 1.51
N LEU A 200 5.98 5.18 2.39
CA LEU A 200 5.30 5.61 3.61
C LEU A 200 6.28 6.33 4.54
N LYS A 201 7.50 5.82 4.72
CA LYS A 201 8.53 6.48 5.52
C LYS A 201 8.85 7.86 4.96
N PHE A 202 9.08 7.98 3.64
CA PHE A 202 9.34 9.27 3.00
C PHE A 202 8.17 10.24 3.19
N LEU A 203 6.95 9.77 2.97
CA LEU A 203 5.73 10.56 3.06
C LEU A 203 5.45 11.04 4.49
N LEU A 204 5.71 10.21 5.50
CA LEU A 204 5.59 10.61 6.91
C LEU A 204 6.69 11.61 7.33
N SER A 205 7.92 11.43 6.84
CA SER A 205 9.03 12.34 7.18
C SER A 205 8.93 13.70 6.49
N HIS A 206 8.48 13.75 5.23
CA HIS A 206 8.52 14.97 4.42
C HIS A 206 7.12 15.59 4.20
N ARG A 207 6.04 14.89 4.59
CA ARG A 207 4.64 15.26 4.35
C ARG A 207 4.29 15.54 2.87
N ARG A 208 5.17 15.15 1.94
CA ARG A 208 5.06 15.38 0.49
C ARG A 208 5.62 14.17 -0.26
N LEU A 209 4.89 13.69 -1.26
CA LEU A 209 5.32 12.60 -2.14
C LEU A 209 4.89 12.89 -3.57
N VAL A 210 5.82 12.73 -4.51
CA VAL A 210 5.55 12.89 -5.95
C VAL A 210 5.84 11.56 -6.65
N LEU A 211 4.82 10.99 -7.28
CA LEU A 211 4.95 9.77 -8.07
C LEU A 211 5.06 10.11 -9.56
N SER A 212 6.23 9.84 -10.15
CA SER A 212 6.48 10.04 -11.58
C SER A 212 6.90 8.73 -12.24
N GLY A 213 6.54 8.54 -13.52
CA GLY A 213 6.87 7.32 -14.27
C GLY A 213 5.91 7.03 -15.42
N ALA A 214 6.15 5.93 -16.13
CA ALA A 214 5.36 5.50 -17.28
C ALA A 214 3.86 5.38 -16.97
N THR A 215 3.00 5.68 -17.95
CA THR A 215 1.54 5.54 -17.82
C THR A 215 1.17 4.06 -17.68
N GLY A 216 0.05 3.76 -17.00
CA GLY A 216 -0.44 2.38 -16.85
C GLY A 216 0.20 1.53 -15.74
N ILE A 217 1.26 2.01 -15.06
CA ILE A 217 1.91 1.25 -13.96
C ILE A 217 1.16 1.32 -12.62
N GLY A 218 -0.04 1.93 -12.57
CA GLY A 218 -0.85 2.00 -11.34
C GLY A 218 -0.51 3.12 -10.36
N LYS A 219 0.30 4.13 -10.73
CA LYS A 219 0.65 5.27 -9.84
C LYS A 219 -0.55 5.96 -9.20
N SER A 220 -1.60 6.22 -9.99
CA SER A 220 -2.82 6.87 -9.50
C SER A 220 -3.57 6.00 -8.49
N ASN A 221 -3.58 4.68 -8.69
CA ASN A 221 -4.16 3.74 -7.74
C ASN A 221 -3.33 3.71 -6.44
N LEU A 222 -2.01 3.63 -6.57
CA LEU A 222 -1.08 3.68 -5.44
C LEU A 222 -1.24 4.98 -4.64
N ALA A 223 -1.32 6.14 -5.30
CA ALA A 223 -1.51 7.43 -4.64
C ALA A 223 -2.83 7.49 -3.86
N ARG A 224 -3.93 7.01 -4.46
CA ARG A 224 -5.24 6.95 -3.81
C ARG A 224 -5.23 6.03 -2.59
N GLN A 225 -4.58 4.87 -2.71
CA GLN A 225 -4.52 3.93 -1.61
C GLN A 225 -3.61 4.40 -0.49
N LEU A 226 -2.47 5.04 -0.80
CA LEU A 226 -1.62 5.70 0.20
C LEU A 226 -2.38 6.83 0.90
N ALA A 227 -3.18 7.61 0.16
CA ALA A 227 -3.99 8.67 0.75
C ALA A 227 -5.06 8.13 1.70
N ALA A 228 -5.77 7.06 1.31
CA ALA A 228 -6.73 6.37 2.15
C ALA A 228 -6.07 5.74 3.39
N TYR A 229 -4.88 5.17 3.23
CA TYR A 229 -4.11 4.64 4.36
C TYR A 229 -3.69 5.74 5.33
N LEU A 230 -3.23 6.89 4.82
CA LEU A 230 -2.83 8.02 5.64
C LEU A 230 -4.00 8.68 6.36
N SER A 231 -5.14 8.86 5.70
CA SER A 231 -6.30 9.47 6.34
C SER A 231 -6.71 8.66 7.57
N VAL A 232 -6.66 7.35 7.44
CA VAL A 232 -6.88 6.43 8.55
C VAL A 232 -5.77 6.53 9.60
N ARG A 233 -4.49 6.48 9.20
CA ARG A 233 -3.35 6.55 10.14
C ARG A 233 -3.31 7.84 10.96
N ILE A 234 -3.73 8.96 10.38
CA ILE A 234 -3.74 10.28 11.03
C ILE A 234 -5.04 10.49 11.83
N GLY A 235 -6.01 9.57 11.72
CA GLY A 235 -7.30 9.69 12.40
C GLY A 235 -8.22 10.75 11.79
N LEU A 236 -8.09 11.00 10.48
CA LEU A 236 -8.96 11.92 9.76
C LEU A 236 -10.37 11.33 9.60
N ASP A 237 -11.38 12.20 9.73
CA ASP A 237 -12.77 11.84 9.44
C ASP A 237 -12.96 11.41 7.97
N ARG A 238 -14.13 10.83 7.65
CA ARG A 238 -14.46 10.24 6.32
C ARG A 238 -14.21 11.18 5.11
N ASN A 239 -14.03 12.49 5.32
CA ASN A 239 -13.74 13.50 4.31
C ASN A 239 -12.28 14.02 4.31
N GLY A 240 -11.35 13.35 5.01
CA GLY A 240 -9.98 13.83 5.18
C GLY A 240 -9.11 13.81 3.92
N VAL A 241 -9.53 13.12 2.86
CA VAL A 241 -8.81 13.08 1.57
C VAL A 241 -9.48 14.04 0.59
N VAL A 242 -8.74 15.04 0.13
CA VAL A 242 -9.21 16.04 -0.83
C VAL A 242 -8.59 15.78 -2.20
N ASP A 243 -9.42 15.37 -3.17
CA ASP A 243 -9.01 15.18 -4.56
C ASP A 243 -9.08 16.52 -5.31
N VAL A 244 -7.92 17.06 -5.68
CA VAL A 244 -7.79 18.31 -6.42
C VAL A 244 -7.42 17.98 -7.87
N LYS A 245 -8.37 18.18 -8.77
CA LYS A 245 -8.17 18.00 -10.21
C LYS A 245 -7.72 19.30 -10.85
N ILE A 246 -6.58 19.25 -11.53
CA ILE A 246 -6.07 20.38 -12.29
C ILE A 246 -6.73 20.36 -13.68
N PRO A 247 -7.49 21.40 -14.06
CA PRO A 247 -8.10 21.46 -15.37
C PRO A 247 -7.02 21.52 -16.47
N GLU A 248 -7.23 20.76 -17.54
CA GLU A 248 -6.41 20.84 -18.76
C GLU A 248 -6.75 22.08 -19.60
N ASP A 249 -7.95 22.62 -19.43
CA ASP A 249 -8.45 23.75 -20.20
C ASP A 249 -7.62 25.03 -19.98
N THR A 250 -7.53 25.86 -21.02
CA THR A 250 -6.87 27.17 -21.00
C THR A 250 -7.66 28.27 -20.28
N CYS A 251 -8.78 27.93 -19.61
CA CYS A 251 -9.61 28.92 -18.93
C CYS A 251 -9.00 29.36 -17.59
N ASP A 252 -8.50 30.59 -17.54
CA ASP A 252 -7.88 31.20 -16.34
C ASP A 252 -8.77 31.12 -15.09
N LYS A 253 -10.10 31.15 -15.26
CA LYS A 253 -11.05 31.05 -14.15
C LYS A 253 -10.99 29.70 -13.41
N GLY A 254 -10.69 28.61 -14.12
CA GLY A 254 -10.56 27.28 -13.53
C GLY A 254 -9.31 27.16 -12.67
N ILE A 255 -8.20 27.72 -13.15
CA ILE A 255 -6.91 27.70 -12.47
C ILE A 255 -6.94 28.55 -11.19
N VAL A 256 -7.52 29.76 -11.27
CA VAL A 256 -7.67 30.64 -10.09
C VAL A 256 -8.54 29.99 -9.00
N LYS A 257 -9.54 29.19 -9.40
CA LYS A 257 -10.36 28.43 -8.43
C LYS A 257 -9.53 27.34 -7.74
N VAL A 258 -8.73 26.59 -8.50
CA VAL A 258 -7.84 25.55 -7.95
C VAL A 258 -6.76 26.15 -7.07
N GLU A 259 -6.20 27.29 -7.46
CA GLU A 259 -5.21 28.04 -6.67
C GLU A 259 -5.80 28.43 -5.31
N LYS A 260 -6.96 29.10 -5.30
CA LYS A 260 -7.64 29.47 -4.04
C LYS A 260 -7.98 28.26 -3.18
N GLN A 261 -8.38 27.14 -3.79
CA GLN A 261 -8.66 25.90 -3.06
C GLN A 261 -7.39 25.33 -2.43
N LEU A 262 -6.28 25.25 -3.18
CA LEU A 262 -5.00 24.75 -2.68
C LEU A 262 -4.43 25.66 -1.59
N GLU A 263 -4.45 26.98 -1.78
CA GLU A 263 -4.01 27.92 -0.75
C GLU A 263 -4.86 27.83 0.52
N GLY A 264 -6.19 27.66 0.38
CA GLY A 264 -7.08 27.45 1.50
C GLY A 264 -6.76 26.17 2.29
N LEU A 265 -6.46 25.07 1.58
CA LEU A 265 -6.07 23.81 2.21
C LEU A 265 -4.69 23.89 2.86
N LEU A 266 -3.72 24.54 2.21
CA LEU A 266 -2.34 24.67 2.71
C LEU A 266 -2.23 25.62 3.91
N ARG A 267 -3.13 26.60 4.02
CA ARG A 267 -3.20 27.53 5.17
C ARG A 267 -4.12 27.02 6.29
N SER A 268 -4.88 25.95 6.05
CA SER A 268 -5.77 25.38 7.05
C SER A 268 -4.97 24.75 8.20
N THR A 269 -5.47 24.90 9.42
CA THR A 269 -4.94 24.21 10.61
C THR A 269 -5.52 22.81 10.78
N GLU A 270 -6.53 22.45 10.00
CA GLU A 270 -7.11 21.10 10.02
C GLU A 270 -6.24 20.13 9.21
N PRO A 271 -5.90 18.96 9.78
CA PRO A 271 -5.08 17.98 9.07
C PRO A 271 -5.89 17.41 7.89
N SER A 272 -5.28 17.43 6.70
CA SER A 272 -5.90 16.91 5.48
C SER A 272 -4.87 16.25 4.57
N VAL A 273 -5.30 15.27 3.78
CA VAL A 273 -4.48 14.61 2.77
C VAL A 273 -4.91 15.12 1.40
N VAL A 274 -4.03 15.86 0.73
CA VAL A 274 -4.30 16.41 -0.60
C VAL A 274 -3.79 15.45 -1.67
N LEU A 275 -4.70 14.98 -2.53
CA LEU A 275 -4.38 14.14 -3.69
C LEU A 275 -4.48 14.99 -4.95
N ILE A 276 -3.39 15.06 -5.72
CA ILE A 276 -3.36 15.73 -7.03
C ILE A 276 -2.94 14.69 -8.07
N ASP A 277 -3.91 14.22 -8.85
CA ASP A 277 -3.68 13.19 -9.87
C ASP A 277 -3.57 13.80 -11.28
N ASN A 278 -2.82 13.12 -12.15
CA ASN A 278 -2.66 13.45 -13.57
C ASN A 278 -2.28 14.91 -13.89
N ILE A 279 -1.28 15.46 -13.19
CA ILE A 279 -0.80 16.83 -13.41
C ILE A 279 -0.24 16.97 -14.84
N PRO A 280 -0.81 17.84 -15.69
CA PRO A 280 -0.26 18.09 -17.02
C PRO A 280 1.13 18.72 -16.94
N ARG A 281 2.06 18.34 -17.84
CA ARG A 281 3.45 18.83 -17.80
C ARG A 281 3.57 20.36 -17.78
N HIS A 282 2.73 21.05 -18.55
CA HIS A 282 2.72 22.51 -18.63
C HIS A 282 2.17 23.19 -17.35
N ARG A 283 1.53 22.44 -16.44
CA ARG A 283 0.98 22.93 -15.17
C ARG A 283 1.88 22.62 -13.96
N ILE A 284 2.95 21.85 -14.14
CA ILE A 284 3.86 21.50 -13.03
C ILE A 284 4.44 22.76 -12.37
N ALA A 285 4.86 23.76 -13.17
CA ALA A 285 5.41 25.01 -12.65
C ALA A 285 4.37 25.80 -11.81
N PHE A 286 3.10 25.81 -12.25
CA PHE A 286 2.00 26.43 -11.50
C PHE A 286 1.83 25.77 -10.13
N VAL A 287 1.72 24.43 -10.10
CA VAL A 287 1.58 23.69 -8.84
C VAL A 287 2.79 23.96 -7.93
N SER A 288 4.00 23.88 -8.48
CA SER A 288 5.22 24.18 -7.72
C SER A 288 5.21 25.58 -7.12
N SER A 289 4.69 26.57 -7.84
CA SER A 289 4.57 27.94 -7.33
C SER A 289 3.60 28.01 -6.15
N VAL A 290 2.40 27.44 -6.26
CA VAL A 290 1.39 27.47 -5.18
C VAL A 290 1.92 26.81 -3.89
N PHE A 291 2.62 25.68 -4.02
CA PHE A 291 3.21 24.98 -2.86
C PHE A 291 4.48 25.64 -2.30
N SER A 292 5.10 26.56 -3.05
CA SER A 292 6.25 27.36 -2.58
C SER A 292 5.80 28.67 -1.92
N SER A 293 4.65 29.21 -2.33
CA SER A 293 4.04 30.41 -1.73
C SER A 293 3.54 30.19 -0.31
N VAL A 294 3.46 28.94 0.15
CA VAL A 294 3.08 28.58 1.52
C VAL A 294 4.27 27.88 2.16
N GLU A 295 5.03 28.62 2.96
CA GLU A 295 6.00 28.01 3.88
C GLU A 295 5.22 27.17 4.89
N LEU A 296 5.44 25.85 4.84
CA LEU A 296 4.98 24.96 5.90
C LEU A 296 5.79 25.33 7.14
N SER A 297 5.16 25.97 8.12
CA SER A 297 5.74 26.15 9.44
C SER A 297 6.13 24.77 9.97
N LEU A 298 7.42 24.55 10.14
CA LEU A 298 8.03 23.27 10.53
C LEU A 298 7.82 22.90 12.01
N ASP A 299 7.07 23.70 12.77
CA ASP A 299 6.90 23.51 14.20
C ASP A 299 5.50 22.96 14.53
N GLY A 300 5.48 21.68 14.93
CA GLY A 300 4.29 20.93 15.35
C GLY A 300 4.50 19.43 15.27
#